data_AF-U2L0Y2-F1
#
_entry.id   AF-U2L0Y2-F1
#
_cell.length_a   1.000
_cell.length_b   1.000
_cell.length_c   1.000
_cell.angle_alpha   90.00
_cell.angle_beta   90.00
_cell.angle_gamma   90.00
#
_symmetry.space_group_name_H-M   'P 1'
#
loop_
_entity.id
_entity.type
_entity.pdbx_description
1 polymer ?
#
loop_
_entity_poly.entity_id
_entity_poly.type
_entity_poly.pdbx_seq_one_letter_code
_entity_poly.pdbx_strand_id
1 'polypeptide(L)' 'MADKNIKDKDLSYEELVAKRDKMKKEYMDLRFKMVISHVDNPLQKRTMRREIARLNTFIRQKCPAAQKTAEANK' A
#
# COMPACT_ATOMS: atom_id res chain seq x y z
N MET A 1 2.72 3.29 20.04
CA MET A 1 1.47 2.50 19.90
C MET A 1 0.41 3.38 19.24
N ALA A 2 0.29 3.29 17.92
CA ALA A 2 -0.72 3.85 17.00
C ALA A 2 -0.13 3.55 15.61
N ASP A 3 -0.71 2.75 14.72
CA ASP A 3 -2.07 2.83 14.22
C ASP A 3 -2.73 1.46 14.00
N LYS A 4 -4.00 1.42 14.41
CA LYS A 4 -4.98 0.37 14.15
C LYS A 4 -5.17 0.22 12.63
N ASN A 5 -4.43 -0.70 12.02
CA ASN A 5 -4.64 -1.22 10.66
C ASN A 5 -5.89 -2.12 10.59
N ILE A 6 -6.98 -1.72 11.24
CA ILE A 6 -8.26 -2.43 11.28
C ILE A 6 -9.16 -1.94 10.13
N LYS A 7 -8.89 -0.77 9.54
CA LYS A 7 -9.77 -0.13 8.54
C LYS A 7 -9.67 -0.68 7.11
N ASP A 8 -8.64 -1.45 6.74
CA ASP A 8 -8.48 -1.90 5.35
C ASP A 8 -9.31 -3.16 5.02
N LYS A 9 -9.93 -3.80 6.02
CA LYS A 9 -10.79 -4.98 5.80
C LYS A 9 -12.18 -4.64 5.27
N ASP A 10 -12.71 -3.48 5.65
CA ASP A 10 -14.08 -3.05 5.37
C ASP A 10 -14.19 -2.08 4.18
N LEU A 11 -13.06 -1.64 3.62
CA LEU A 11 -13.02 -0.69 2.50
C LEU A 11 -13.32 -1.38 1.17
N SER A 12 -14.05 -0.70 0.28
CA SER A 12 -14.33 -1.18 -1.08
C SER A 12 -13.05 -1.24 -1.91
N TYR A 13 -13.05 -2.07 -2.97
CA TYR A 13 -11.89 -2.23 -3.86
C TYR A 13 -11.40 -0.89 -4.43
N GLU A 14 -12.33 -0.03 -4.82
CA GLU A 14 -12.03 1.28 -5.40
C GLU A 14 -11.37 2.22 -4.38
N GLU A 15 -11.81 2.17 -3.12
CA GLU A 15 -11.27 2.97 -2.04
C GLU A 15 -9.85 2.50 -1.65
N LEU A 16 -9.58 1.19 -1.72
CA LEU A 16 -8.23 0.63 -1.53
C LEU A 16 -7.26 1.12 -2.61
N VAL A 17 -7.69 1.17 -3.87
CA VAL A 17 -6.89 1.68 -4.99
C VAL A 17 -6.63 3.18 -4.82
N ALA A 18 -7.66 3.96 -4.48
CA ALA A 18 -7.52 5.39 -4.23
C ALA A 18 -6.55 5.68 -3.07
N LYS A 19 -6.60 4.90 -1.99
CA LYS A 19 -5.69 5.02 -0.84
C LYS A 19 -4.25 4.66 -1.21
N ARG A 20 -4.06 3.62 -2.03
CA ARG A 20 -2.75 3.24 -2.57
C ARG A 20 -2.13 4.37 -3.37
N ASP A 21 -2.90 5.06 -4.20
CA ASP A 21 -2.39 6.14 -5.04
C ASP A 21 -2.03 7.40 -4.23
N LYS A 22 -2.82 7.72 -3.20
CA LYS A 22 -2.48 8.79 -2.24
C LYS A 22 -1.17 8.49 -1.50
N MET A 23 -1.05 7.29 -0.92
CA MET A 23 0.17 6.83 -0.23
C MET A 23 1.40 6.84 -1.14
N LYS A 24 1.23 6.51 -2.42
CA LYS A 24 2.33 6.55 -3.40
C LYS A 24 2.79 7.98 -3.69
N LYS A 25 1.88 8.95 -3.77
CA LYS A 25 2.24 10.37 -3.96
C LYS A 25 3.01 10.90 -2.76
N GLU A 26 2.52 10.66 -1.55
CA GLU A 26 3.21 11.06 -0.32
C GLU A 26 4.61 10.44 -0.21
N TYR A 27 4.78 9.18 -0.65
CA TYR A 27 6.09 8.55 -0.72
C TYR A 27 7.05 9.23 -1.70
N MET A 28 6.55 9.71 -2.84
CA MET A 28 7.35 10.46 -3.81
C MET A 28 7.76 11.81 -3.23
N ASP A 29 6.85 12.52 -2.57
CA ASP A 29 7.16 13.79 -1.90
C ASP A 29 8.21 13.60 -0.81
N LEU A 30 8.11 12.53 -0.02
CA LEU A 30 9.09 12.21 1.02
C LEU A 30 10.46 11.86 0.41
N ARG A 31 10.47 11.23 -0.77
CA ARG A 31 11.70 10.99 -1.54
C ARG A 31 12.30 12.27 -2.09
N PHE A 32 11.49 13.19 -2.61
CA PHE A 32 11.97 14.48 -3.11
C PHE A 32 12.53 15.34 -1.98
N LYS A 33 11.84 15.40 -0.83
CA LYS A 33 12.34 16.08 0.38
C LYS A 33 13.70 15.54 0.82
N MET A 34 13.96 14.24 0.64
CA MET A 34 15.26 13.63 0.97
C MET A 34 16.41 14.07 0.06
N VAL A 35 16.10 14.42 -1.19
CA VAL A 35 17.10 14.91 -2.14
C VAL A 35 17.36 16.39 -1.93
N ILE A 36 16.33 17.15 -1.53
CA ILE A 36 16.39 18.61 -1.39
C ILE A 36 16.86 19.03 0.02
N SER A 37 16.59 18.25 1.06
CA SER A 37 16.87 18.59 2.46
C SER A 37 17.34 17.37 3.27
N HIS A 38 17.94 17.63 4.45
CA HIS A 38 18.22 16.61 5.44
C HIS A 38 16.90 16.02 5.97
N VAL A 39 16.74 14.71 5.90
CA VAL A 39 15.51 14.03 6.34
C VAL A 39 15.54 13.87 7.85
N ASP A 40 14.62 14.52 8.54
CA ASP A 40 14.50 14.40 10.00
C ASP A 40 14.07 13.00 10.46
N ASN A 41 13.35 12.25 9.62
CA ASN A 41 12.81 10.95 10.02
C ASN A 41 12.93 9.84 8.93
N PRO A 42 14.09 9.16 8.86
CA PRO A 42 14.30 8.04 7.93
C PRO A 42 13.41 6.82 8.21
N LEU A 43 12.83 6.69 9.42
CA LEU A 43 11.94 5.59 9.77
C LEU A 43 10.58 5.69 9.07
N GLN A 44 10.07 6.90 8.82
CA GLN A 44 8.78 7.10 8.13
C GLN A 44 8.79 6.48 6.72
N LYS A 45 9.90 6.61 5.97
CA LYS A 45 10.09 5.94 4.67
C LYS A 45 9.95 4.42 4.76
N ARG A 46 10.40 3.81 5.86
CA ARG A 46 10.31 2.35 6.06
C ARG A 46 8.88 1.94 6.40
N THR A 47 8.19 2.71 7.22
CA THR A 47 6.79 2.47 7.59
C THR A 47 5.86 2.61 6.38
N MET A 48 5.97 3.70 5.61
CA MET A 48 5.16 3.91 4.39
C MET A 48 5.38 2.82 3.35
N ARG A 49 6.63 2.36 3.13
CA ARG A 49 6.90 1.22 2.23
C ARG A 49 6.16 -0.05 2.67
N ARG A 50 6.15 -0.34 3.97
CA ARG A 50 5.46 -1.51 4.52
C ARG A 50 3.94 -1.39 4.39
N GLU A 51 3.39 -0.19 4.53
CA GLU A 51 1.96 0.08 4.35
C GLU A 51 1.52 -0.09 2.91
N ILE A 52 2.27 0.45 1.95
CA ILE A 52 2.00 0.24 0.51
C ILE A 52 2.02 -1.25 0.16
N ALA A 53 3.01 -2.00 0.67
CA ALA A 53 3.09 -3.44 0.44
C ALA A 53 1.87 -4.19 1.01
N ARG A 54 1.44 -3.84 2.24
CA ARG A 54 0.23 -4.43 2.85
C ARG A 54 -1.02 -4.15 2.02
N LEU A 55 -1.23 -2.90 1.58
CA LEU A 55 -2.36 -2.53 0.73
C LEU A 55 -2.37 -3.31 -0.60
N ASN A 56 -1.21 -3.45 -1.25
CA ASN A 56 -1.09 -4.24 -2.48
C ASN A 56 -1.44 -5.73 -2.24
N THR A 57 -1.04 -6.30 -1.10
CA THR A 57 -1.40 -7.68 -0.74
C THR A 57 -2.91 -7.81 -0.50
N PHE A 58 -3.55 -6.85 0.15
CA PHE A 58 -5.01 -6.86 0.33
C PHE A 58 -5.76 -6.74 -1.00
N ILE A 59 -5.31 -5.86 -1.90
CA ILE A 59 -5.86 -5.74 -3.26
C ILE A 59 -5.74 -7.08 -4.00
N ARG A 60 -4.58 -7.75 -3.91
CA ARG A 60 -4.36 -9.08 -4.49
C ARG A 60 -5.28 -10.15 -3.88
N GLN A 61 -5.50 -10.13 -2.57
CA GLN A 61 -6.40 -11.08 -1.90
C GLN A 61 -7.87 -10.86 -2.26
N LYS A 62 -8.30 -9.61 -2.44
CA LYS A 62 -9.66 -9.25 -2.88
C LYS A 62 -9.90 -9.55 -4.37
N CYS A 63 -8.84 -9.70 -5.18
CA CYS A 63 -8.93 -10.06 -6.60
C CYS A 63 -8.52 -11.54 -6.82
N PRO A 64 -9.42 -12.52 -6.62
CA PRO A 64 -9.13 -13.96 -6.80
C PRO A 64 -8.91 -14.39 -8.26
N ALA A 65 -8.94 -13.46 -9.23
CA ALA A 65 -8.93 -13.78 -10.66
C ALA A 65 -7.69 -14.57 -11.15
N ALA A 66 -6.57 -14.51 -10.43
CA ALA A 66 -5.37 -15.29 -10.78
C ALA A 66 -5.36 -16.73 -10.23
N GLN A 67 -6.28 -17.11 -9.34
CA GLN A 67 -6.34 -18.46 -8.78
C GLN A 67 -7.09 -19.44 -9.70
N LYS A 68 -8.05 -18.94 -10.50
CA LYS A 68 -8.92 -19.80 -11.33
C LYS A 68 -8.31 -20.21 -12.67
N THR A 69 -7.32 -19.49 -13.20
CA THR A 69 -6.73 -19.81 -14.51
C THR A 69 -5.83 -21.05 -14.49
N ALA A 70 -5.43 -21.54 -13.31
CA ALA A 70 -4.66 -22.77 -13.15
C ALA A 70 -5.54 -24.02 -12.93
N GLU A 71 -6.80 -23.85 -12.52
CA GLU A 71 -7.72 -24.96 -12.22
C GLU A 71 -8.59 -25.39 -13.43
N ALA A 72 -8.59 -24.60 -14.51
CA ALA A 72 -9.40 -24.84 -15.71
C ALA A 72 -8.70 -25.67 -16.82
N ASN A 73 -7.46 -26.13 -16.60
CA ASN A 73 -6.71 -27.01 -17.50
C ASN A 73 -6.47 -28.39 -16.86
N LYS A 74 -7.50 -28.95 -16.24
CA LYS A 74 -7.53 -30.35 -15.80
C LYS A 74 -8.85 -30.99 -16.18
#